data_AF-A0A921EAV5-F1
#
_entry.id   AF-A0A921EAV5-F1
#
_cell.length_a   1.000
_cell.length_b   1.000
_cell.length_c   1.000
_cell.angle_alpha   90.00
_cell.angle_beta   90.00
_cell.angle_gamma   90.00
#
_symmetry.space_group_name_H-M   'P 1'
#
loop_
_entity.id
_entity.type
_entity.pdbx_description
1 polymer ?
#
loop_
_entity_poly.entity_id
_entity_poly.type
_entity_poly.pdbx_seq_one_letter_code
_entity_poly.pdbx_strand_id
1 'polypeptide(L)'
;MRKFFDYSWLKDVTIGTTGTIIGIILTFGITYYLDNKNQRSMADKTVMLTLHNLDSAIDNMESLINEMQQHDSIYARAMSLMPDSIGIMGSDSLQMIINNFGSYRIHITDNSTKQIFSSSFEVWQYLDDAKVVGRIGNCYSILSSCDKEYNRIADLKQKTFQSYIEGGMPDDYPTTEAAAEALLCRSDVRYILHMHNSSITLLSTLINIARQLNERNKEVLGIPQHELDEIGNLLDQQLSELITGQ
;
A
#
# COMPACT_ATOMS: atom_id res chain seq x y z
N MET A 1 -63.66 25.67 54.07
CA MET A 1 -62.85 25.20 52.92
C MET A 1 -61.49 24.72 53.42
N ARG A 2 -61.31 23.42 53.69
CA ARG A 2 -59.99 22.82 53.93
C ARG A 2 -59.63 22.03 52.67
N LYS A 3 -58.62 22.51 51.92
CA LYS A 3 -58.01 21.76 50.82
C LYS A 3 -57.22 20.61 51.44
N PHE A 4 -57.71 19.38 51.28
CA PHE A 4 -56.88 18.19 51.43
C PHE A 4 -55.99 18.13 50.19
N PHE A 5 -54.72 18.57 50.32
CA PHE A 5 -53.71 18.16 49.36
C PHE A 5 -53.32 16.73 49.71
N ASP A 6 -53.72 15.79 48.86
CA ASP A 6 -53.43 14.38 49.03
C ASP A 6 -51.94 14.14 48.73
N TYR A 7 -51.14 14.12 49.79
CA TYR A 7 -49.69 13.92 49.72
C TYR A 7 -49.31 12.52 49.19
N SER A 8 -50.25 11.57 49.20
CA SER A 8 -50.02 10.20 48.69
C SER A 8 -49.86 10.19 47.16
N TRP A 9 -50.78 10.85 46.45
CA TRP A 9 -50.70 11.05 44.99
C TRP A 9 -49.41 11.75 44.57
N LEU A 10 -49.02 12.83 45.27
CA LEU A 10 -47.79 13.56 44.97
C LEU A 10 -46.55 12.68 45.16
N LYS A 11 -46.55 11.81 46.18
CA LYS A 11 -45.46 10.88 46.47
C LYS A 11 -45.36 9.76 45.43
N ASP A 12 -46.49 9.19 45.01
CA ASP A 12 -46.53 8.14 43.99
C ASP A 12 -46.14 8.66 42.61
N VAL A 13 -46.58 9.88 42.26
CA VAL A 13 -46.19 10.56 41.02
C VAL A 13 -44.70 10.94 41.04
N THR A 14 -44.15 11.43 42.16
CA THR A 14 -42.72 11.74 42.25
C THR A 14 -41.84 10.48 42.22
N ILE A 15 -42.23 9.40 42.88
CA ILE A 15 -41.52 8.11 42.83
C ILE A 15 -41.57 7.54 41.41
N GLY A 16 -42.74 7.53 40.76
CA GLY A 16 -42.90 7.08 39.38
C GLY A 16 -42.06 7.91 38.40
N THR A 17 -42.14 9.24 38.48
CA THR A 17 -41.40 10.15 37.60
C THR A 17 -39.88 10.03 37.82
N THR A 18 -39.43 9.93 39.07
CA THR A 18 -38.00 9.76 39.39
C THR A 18 -37.50 8.40 38.88
N GLY A 19 -38.28 7.33 39.05
CA GLY A 19 -37.98 6.01 38.52
C GLY A 19 -37.88 5.99 36.99
N THR A 20 -38.77 6.69 36.29
CA THR A 20 -38.72 6.84 34.83
C THR A 20 -37.50 7.64 34.37
N ILE A 21 -37.17 8.76 35.03
CA ILE A 21 -35.98 9.56 34.70
C ILE A 21 -34.70 8.74 34.90
N ILE A 22 -34.59 8.02 36.01
CA ILE A 22 -33.46 7.12 36.29
C ILE A 22 -33.39 6.00 35.25
N GLY A 23 -34.53 5.39 34.90
CA GLY A 23 -34.63 4.37 33.87
C GLY A 23 -34.13 4.87 32.50
N ILE A 24 -34.57 6.06 32.08
CA ILE A 24 -34.11 6.70 30.83
C ILE A 24 -32.60 6.95 30.87
N ILE A 25 -32.08 7.55 31.95
CA ILE A 25 -30.65 7.85 32.08
C ILE A 25 -29.82 6.57 32.05
N LEU A 26 -30.26 5.51 32.75
CA LEU A 26 -29.56 4.22 32.76
C LEU A 26 -29.64 3.54 31.40
N THR A 27 -30.82 3.44 30.78
CA THR A 27 -30.99 2.78 29.50
C THR A 27 -30.19 3.51 28.41
N PHE A 28 -30.42 4.80 28.21
CA PHE A 28 -29.71 5.55 27.18
C PHE A 28 -28.23 5.73 27.52
N GLY A 29 -27.86 5.88 28.80
CA GLY A 29 -26.48 6.01 29.23
C GLY A 29 -25.67 4.73 29.04
N ILE A 30 -26.24 3.56 29.37
CA ILE A 30 -25.60 2.25 29.15
C ILE A 30 -25.51 1.96 27.66
N THR A 31 -26.59 2.20 26.89
CA THR A 31 -26.57 2.03 25.42
C THR A 31 -25.49 2.92 24.79
N TYR A 32 -25.46 4.21 25.13
CA TYR A 32 -24.44 5.13 24.64
C TYR A 32 -23.01 4.69 25.02
N TYR A 33 -22.82 4.22 26.26
CA TYR A 33 -21.53 3.73 26.71
C TYR A 33 -21.07 2.47 25.96
N LEU A 34 -21.98 1.51 25.76
CA LEU A 34 -21.69 0.27 25.02
C LEU A 34 -21.42 0.55 23.54
N ASP A 35 -22.23 1.39 22.91
CA ASP A 35 -22.05 1.77 21.51
C ASP A 35 -20.73 2.50 21.30
N ASN A 36 -20.40 3.48 22.16
CA ASN A 36 -19.12 4.20 22.11
C ASN A 36 -17.92 3.27 22.36
N LYS A 37 -18.04 2.30 23.28
CA LYS A 37 -17.00 1.30 23.52
C LYS A 37 -16.80 0.39 22.30
N ASN A 38 -17.89 -0.08 21.69
CA ASN A 38 -17.84 -0.93 20.50
C ASN A 38 -17.24 -0.17 19.31
N GLN A 39 -17.63 1.09 19.10
CA GLN A 39 -17.09 1.96 18.06
C GLN A 39 -15.59 2.22 18.24
N ARG A 40 -15.13 2.50 19.46
CA ARG A 40 -13.70 2.62 19.75
C ARG A 40 -12.93 1.33 19.46
N SER A 41 -13.46 0.17 19.88
CA SER A 41 -12.80 -1.11 19.59
C SER A 41 -12.73 -1.42 18.09
N MET A 42 -13.78 -1.09 17.33
CA MET A 42 -13.76 -1.20 15.86
C MET A 42 -12.76 -0.23 15.23
N ALA A 43 -12.61 0.96 15.81
CA ALA A 43 -11.64 1.93 15.36
C ALA A 43 -10.21 1.43 15.54
N ASP A 44 -9.87 0.92 16.73
CA ASP A 44 -8.55 0.35 17.02
C ASP A 44 -8.19 -0.78 16.04
N LYS A 45 -9.14 -1.68 15.74
CA LYS A 45 -8.94 -2.76 14.76
C LYS A 45 -8.71 -2.24 13.35
N THR A 46 -9.48 -1.24 12.94
CA THR A 46 -9.39 -0.65 11.61
C THR A 46 -8.06 0.10 11.43
N VAL A 47 -7.61 0.79 12.48
CA VAL A 47 -6.29 1.43 12.53
C VAL A 47 -5.20 0.39 12.35
N MET A 48 -5.24 -0.68 13.15
CA MET A 48 -4.22 -1.74 13.12
C MET A 48 -4.16 -2.44 11.75
N LEU A 49 -5.32 -2.78 11.17
CA LEU A 49 -5.43 -3.31 9.82
C LEU A 49 -4.85 -2.35 8.76
N THR A 50 -5.13 -1.05 8.91
CA THR A 50 -4.64 -0.02 7.98
C THR A 50 -3.12 0.09 8.03
N LEU A 51 -2.53 0.13 9.23
CA LEU A 51 -1.08 0.22 9.40
C LEU A 51 -0.37 -1.04 8.88
N HIS A 52 -0.93 -2.22 9.15
CA HIS A 52 -0.40 -3.49 8.63
C HIS A 52 -0.43 -3.54 7.10
N ASN A 53 -1.55 -3.14 6.49
CA ASN A 53 -1.67 -3.12 5.03
C ASN A 53 -0.75 -2.07 4.40
N LEU A 54 -0.49 -0.94 5.09
CA LEU A 54 0.53 0.00 4.65
C LEU A 54 1.92 -0.62 4.69
N ASP A 55 2.28 -1.36 5.74
CA ASP A 55 3.57 -2.09 5.78
C ASP A 55 3.70 -3.06 4.61
N SER A 56 2.69 -3.90 4.41
CA SER A 56 2.66 -4.86 3.30
C SER A 56 2.77 -4.18 1.94
N ALA A 57 2.05 -3.08 1.71
CA ALA A 57 2.15 -2.33 0.46
C ALA A 57 3.53 -1.68 0.26
N ILE A 58 4.14 -1.14 1.33
CA ILE A 58 5.47 -0.56 1.31
C ILE A 58 6.52 -1.64 1.00
N ASP A 59 6.45 -2.79 1.67
CA ASP A 59 7.37 -3.92 1.47
C ASP A 59 7.25 -4.51 0.05
N ASN A 60 6.03 -4.62 -0.47
CA ASN A 60 5.78 -5.06 -1.85
C ASN A 60 6.41 -4.09 -2.86
N MET A 61 6.22 -2.78 -2.69
CA MET A 61 6.82 -1.80 -3.59
C MET A 61 8.35 -1.78 -3.46
N GLU A 62 8.89 -1.95 -2.25
CA GLU A 62 10.34 -2.06 -2.05
C GLU A 62 10.92 -3.29 -2.76
N SER A 63 10.22 -4.43 -2.73
CA SER A 63 10.61 -5.62 -3.49
C SER A 63 10.69 -5.35 -5.00
N LEU A 64 9.71 -4.64 -5.57
CA LEU A 64 9.74 -4.24 -6.98
C LEU A 64 10.91 -3.30 -7.30
N ILE A 65 11.18 -2.33 -6.43
CA ILE A 65 12.31 -1.40 -6.58
C ILE A 65 13.64 -2.15 -6.51
N ASN A 66 13.77 -3.10 -5.59
CA ASN A 66 14.96 -3.94 -5.45
C ASN A 66 15.21 -4.79 -6.71
N GLU A 67 14.15 -5.33 -7.33
CA GLU A 67 14.26 -6.03 -8.62
C GLU A 67 14.70 -5.07 -9.75
N MET A 68 14.18 -3.84 -9.78
CA MET A 68 14.65 -2.83 -10.74
C MET A 68 16.14 -2.53 -10.53
N GLN A 69 16.59 -2.43 -9.28
CA GLN A 69 17.99 -2.17 -8.91
C GLN A 69 18.94 -3.31 -9.31
N GLN A 70 18.51 -4.56 -9.21
CA GLN A 70 19.32 -5.71 -9.64
C GLN A 70 19.78 -5.60 -11.10
N HIS A 71 18.99 -4.95 -11.94
CA HIS A 71 19.29 -4.75 -13.36
C HIS A 71 20.06 -3.45 -13.66
N ASP A 72 20.19 -2.53 -12.71
CA ASP A 72 20.76 -1.20 -12.95
C ASP A 72 22.24 -1.27 -13.32
N SER A 73 23.01 -2.12 -12.64
CA SER A 73 24.45 -2.28 -12.90
C SER A 73 24.75 -2.72 -14.34
N ILE A 74 23.94 -3.62 -14.90
CA ILE A 74 24.15 -4.13 -16.26
C ILE A 74 23.70 -3.11 -17.31
N TYR A 75 22.61 -2.37 -17.05
CA TYR A 75 22.16 -1.29 -17.94
C TYR A 75 23.12 -0.10 -17.94
N ALA A 76 23.63 0.31 -16.78
CA ALA A 76 24.64 1.36 -16.69
C ALA A 76 25.92 0.96 -17.42
N ARG A 77 26.35 -0.31 -17.27
CA ARG A 77 27.50 -0.84 -18.00
C ARG A 77 27.27 -0.81 -19.51
N ALA A 78 26.13 -1.28 -20.00
CA ALA A 78 25.77 -1.24 -21.41
C ALA A 78 25.81 0.19 -21.97
N MET A 79 25.16 1.13 -21.28
CA MET A 79 25.13 2.54 -21.66
C MET A 79 26.54 3.17 -21.72
N SER A 80 27.47 2.77 -20.85
CA SER A 80 28.85 3.27 -20.87
C SER A 80 29.72 2.72 -22.01
N LEU A 81 29.33 1.58 -22.60
CA LEU A 81 30.07 0.88 -23.66
C LEU A 81 29.46 1.10 -25.05
N MET A 82 28.25 1.64 -25.12
CA MET A 82 27.59 1.93 -26.38
C MET A 82 28.19 3.16 -27.09
N PRO A 83 28.12 3.20 -28.43
CA PRO A 83 27.72 2.08 -29.31
C PRO A 83 28.88 1.12 -29.61
N ASP A 84 30.12 1.61 -29.60
CA ASP A 84 31.24 0.94 -30.29
C ASP A 84 31.92 -0.19 -29.50
N SER A 85 31.58 -0.36 -28.22
CA SER A 85 32.32 -1.24 -27.29
C SER A 85 31.43 -2.22 -26.52
N ILE A 86 30.17 -2.43 -26.94
CA ILE A 86 29.24 -3.33 -26.22
C ILE A 86 29.74 -4.78 -26.18
N GLY A 87 30.51 -5.21 -27.18
CA GLY A 87 31.08 -6.55 -27.26
C GLY A 87 32.02 -6.91 -26.09
N ILE A 88 32.49 -5.91 -25.34
CA ILE A 88 33.30 -6.11 -24.12
C ILE A 88 32.48 -6.82 -23.01
N MET A 89 31.16 -6.74 -23.02
CA MET A 89 30.30 -7.34 -21.99
C MET A 89 30.24 -8.88 -22.06
N GLY A 90 30.58 -9.46 -23.21
CA GLY A 90 30.41 -10.89 -23.48
C GLY A 90 28.96 -11.30 -23.72
N SER A 91 28.76 -12.39 -24.44
CA SER A 91 27.44 -12.81 -24.94
C SER A 91 26.44 -13.11 -23.82
N ASP A 92 26.86 -13.71 -22.69
CA ASP A 92 25.97 -13.99 -21.54
C ASP A 92 25.36 -12.72 -20.93
N SER A 93 26.18 -11.68 -20.75
CA SER A 93 25.72 -10.38 -20.23
C SER A 93 24.75 -9.71 -21.21
N LEU A 94 25.06 -9.79 -22.51
CA LEU A 94 24.22 -9.22 -23.57
C LEU A 94 22.87 -9.94 -23.65
N GLN A 95 22.87 -11.27 -23.53
CA GLN A 95 21.64 -12.05 -23.43
C GLN A 95 20.82 -11.66 -22.19
N MET A 96 21.49 -11.46 -21.05
CA MET A 96 20.82 -11.02 -19.83
C MET A 96 20.16 -9.65 -19.99
N ILE A 97 20.77 -8.71 -20.71
CA ILE A 97 20.15 -7.42 -21.05
C ILE A 97 18.87 -7.62 -21.87
N ILE A 98 18.94 -8.41 -22.94
CA ILE A 98 17.78 -8.66 -23.81
C ILE A 98 16.63 -9.27 -22.99
N ASN A 99 16.93 -10.30 -22.18
CA ASN A 99 15.96 -10.99 -21.35
C ASN A 99 15.36 -10.06 -20.27
N ASN A 100 16.20 -9.28 -19.59
CA ASN A 100 15.75 -8.35 -18.54
C ASN A 100 14.95 -7.18 -19.10
N PHE A 101 15.24 -6.75 -20.33
CA PHE A 101 14.48 -5.69 -20.97
C PHE A 101 13.10 -6.20 -21.41
N GLY A 102 13.05 -7.42 -21.96
CA GLY A 102 11.81 -8.08 -22.40
C GLY A 102 10.98 -8.72 -21.29
N SER A 103 11.52 -8.88 -20.08
CA SER A 103 10.76 -9.45 -18.96
C SER A 103 9.61 -8.53 -18.54
N TYR A 104 8.43 -9.13 -18.40
CA TYR A 104 7.22 -8.47 -17.92
C TYR A 104 6.75 -9.13 -16.63
N ARG A 105 6.51 -8.33 -15.59
CA ARG A 105 5.95 -8.79 -14.32
C ARG A 105 4.57 -8.20 -14.14
N ILE A 106 3.58 -9.06 -13.93
CA ILE A 106 2.25 -8.63 -13.52
C ILE A 106 2.34 -8.19 -12.06
N HIS A 107 2.18 -6.90 -11.80
CA HIS A 107 2.02 -6.36 -10.46
C HIS A 107 0.53 -6.08 -10.21
N ILE A 108 -0.03 -6.70 -9.17
CA ILE A 108 -1.41 -6.47 -8.73
C ILE A 108 -1.34 -5.58 -7.49
N THR A 109 -1.89 -4.38 -7.58
CA THR A 109 -2.05 -3.47 -6.44
C THR A 109 -3.43 -3.70 -5.81
N ASP A 110 -3.46 -4.08 -4.53
CA ASP A 110 -4.72 -4.10 -3.79
C ASP A 110 -5.11 -2.69 -3.33
N ASN A 111 -6.20 -2.16 -3.89
CA ASN A 111 -6.75 -0.85 -3.52
C ASN A 111 -7.88 -0.95 -2.48
N SER A 112 -8.27 -2.15 -2.07
CA SER A 112 -9.40 -2.38 -1.15
C SER A 112 -9.18 -1.68 0.19
N THR A 113 -7.96 -1.72 0.73
CA THR A 113 -7.67 -1.08 2.02
C THR A 113 -7.69 0.44 1.94
N LYS A 114 -7.22 1.01 0.83
CA LYS A 114 -7.33 2.47 0.61
C LYS A 114 -8.80 2.90 0.56
N GLN A 115 -9.66 2.08 -0.04
CA GLN A 115 -11.10 2.33 -0.04
C GLN A 115 -11.66 2.25 1.38
N ILE A 116 -11.33 1.20 2.14
CA ILE A 116 -11.72 1.05 3.56
C ILE A 116 -11.28 2.27 4.37
N PHE A 117 -10.03 2.72 4.21
CA PHE A 117 -9.53 3.94 4.86
C PHE A 117 -10.38 5.17 4.48
N SER A 118 -10.65 5.37 3.18
CA SER A 118 -11.41 6.52 2.71
C SER A 118 -12.89 6.51 3.10
N SER A 119 -13.51 5.33 3.22
CA SER A 119 -14.91 5.16 3.59
C SER A 119 -15.15 5.17 5.10
N SER A 120 -14.09 5.00 5.90
CA SER A 120 -14.18 4.88 7.36
C SER A 120 -13.93 6.21 8.09
N PHE A 121 -14.41 7.34 7.55
CA PHE A 121 -14.23 8.66 8.20
C PHE A 121 -14.77 8.69 9.65
N GLU A 122 -15.91 8.01 9.88
CA GLU A 122 -16.50 7.85 11.21
C GLU A 122 -15.62 7.02 12.17
N VAL A 123 -14.69 6.21 11.67
CA VAL A 123 -13.73 5.48 12.50
C VAL A 123 -12.60 6.41 12.96
N TRP A 124 -12.14 7.29 12.07
CA TRP A 124 -11.01 8.18 12.32
C TRP A 124 -11.36 9.31 13.31
N GLN A 125 -12.64 9.66 13.48
CA GLN A 125 -13.07 10.64 14.49
C GLN A 125 -12.83 10.18 15.93
N TYR A 126 -12.62 8.87 16.15
CA TYR A 126 -12.29 8.30 17.45
C TYR A 126 -10.79 8.28 17.73
N LEU A 127 -9.94 8.69 16.77
CA LEU A 127 -8.51 8.92 17.00
C LEU A 127 -8.26 10.31 17.55
N ASP A 128 -7.50 10.38 18.65
CA ASP A 128 -7.17 11.65 19.31
C ASP A 128 -6.17 12.53 18.52
N ASP A 129 -5.37 11.96 17.61
CA ASP A 129 -4.38 12.69 16.81
C ASP A 129 -4.76 12.77 15.32
N ALA A 130 -5.34 13.90 14.92
CA ALA A 130 -5.67 14.21 13.52
C ALA A 130 -4.45 14.12 12.57
N LYS A 131 -3.22 14.23 13.09
CA LYS A 131 -2.01 14.06 12.27
C LYS A 131 -1.79 12.62 11.84
N VAL A 132 -2.28 11.62 12.59
CA VAL A 132 -2.22 10.20 12.20
C VAL A 132 -2.97 9.99 10.89
N VAL A 133 -4.21 10.48 10.82
CA VAL A 133 -5.05 10.38 9.62
C VAL A 133 -4.37 11.04 8.42
N GLY A 134 -3.77 12.22 8.62
CA GLY A 134 -2.99 12.89 7.58
C GLY A 134 -1.77 12.10 7.11
N ARG A 135 -1.01 11.49 8.04
CA ARG A 135 0.14 10.63 7.71
C ARG A 135 -0.28 9.38 6.93
N ILE A 136 -1.36 8.71 7.33
CA ILE A 136 -1.92 7.56 6.60
C ILE A 136 -2.33 7.97 5.18
N GLY A 137 -3.04 9.10 5.03
CA GLY A 137 -3.40 9.64 3.72
C GLY A 137 -2.20 9.95 2.83
N ASN A 138 -1.11 10.47 3.42
CA ASN A 138 0.15 10.70 2.73
C ASN A 138 0.80 9.38 2.28
N CYS A 139 0.82 8.34 3.12
CA CYS A 139 1.33 7.02 2.72
C CYS A 139 0.60 6.47 1.49
N TYR A 140 -0.74 6.49 1.48
CA TYR A 140 -1.51 6.04 0.30
C TYR A 140 -1.30 6.90 -0.95
N SER A 141 -1.05 8.20 -0.77
CA SER A 141 -0.76 9.11 -1.89
C SER A 141 0.62 8.83 -2.49
N ILE A 142 1.61 8.54 -1.63
CA ILE A 142 2.95 8.14 -2.02
C ILE A 142 2.92 6.80 -2.74
N LEU A 143 2.30 5.76 -2.15
CA LEU A 143 2.16 4.44 -2.75
C LEU A 143 1.52 4.52 -4.15
N SER A 144 0.43 5.26 -4.27
CA SER A 144 -0.23 5.48 -5.58
C SER A 144 0.67 6.20 -6.59
N SER A 145 1.59 7.05 -6.15
CA SER A 145 2.56 7.72 -7.02
C SER A 145 3.66 6.75 -7.44
N CYS A 146 4.12 5.91 -6.52
CA CYS A 146 5.07 4.83 -6.82
C CYS A 146 4.49 3.82 -7.83
N ASP A 147 3.24 3.37 -7.63
CA ASP A 147 2.56 2.46 -8.56
C ASP A 147 2.49 3.05 -9.97
N LYS A 148 2.11 4.32 -10.09
CA LYS A 148 2.02 5.02 -11.38
C LYS A 148 3.38 5.08 -12.08
N GLU A 149 4.43 5.43 -11.36
CA GLU A 149 5.76 5.57 -11.93
C GLU A 149 6.37 4.20 -12.30
N TYR A 150 6.20 3.19 -11.45
CA TYR A 150 6.60 1.81 -11.75
C TYR A 150 5.89 1.29 -13.00
N ASN A 151 4.56 1.39 -13.06
CA ASN A 151 3.76 0.94 -14.20
C ASN A 151 4.10 1.71 -15.47
N ARG A 152 4.38 3.01 -15.38
CA ARG A 152 4.82 3.82 -16.53
C ARG A 152 6.08 3.25 -17.16
N ILE A 153 7.07 2.84 -16.36
CA ILE A 153 8.33 2.28 -16.84
C ILE A 153 8.13 0.87 -17.39
N ALA A 154 7.35 0.04 -16.68
CA ALA A 154 7.03 -1.32 -17.12
C ALA A 154 6.32 -1.32 -18.48
N ASP A 155 5.29 -0.47 -18.64
CA ASP A 155 4.55 -0.30 -19.90
C ASP A 155 5.44 0.21 -21.04
N LEU A 156 6.33 1.17 -20.75
CA LEU A 156 7.27 1.69 -21.74
C LEU A 156 8.26 0.61 -22.19
N LYS A 157 8.82 -0.17 -21.26
CA LYS A 157 9.68 -1.32 -21.58
C LYS A 157 8.95 -2.32 -22.45
N GLN A 158 7.74 -2.72 -22.05
CA GLN A 158 6.94 -3.71 -22.77
C GLN A 158 6.64 -3.26 -24.20
N LYS A 159 6.10 -2.05 -24.38
CA LYS A 159 5.78 -1.49 -25.71
C LYS A 159 7.03 -1.38 -26.59
N THR A 160 8.14 -0.95 -26.00
CA THR A 160 9.42 -0.80 -26.72
C THR A 160 9.98 -2.15 -27.13
N PHE A 161 9.94 -3.14 -26.25
CA PHE A 161 10.39 -4.49 -26.56
C PHE A 161 9.50 -5.18 -27.59
N GLN A 162 8.18 -4.99 -27.51
CA GLN A 162 7.23 -5.45 -28.53
C GLN A 162 7.58 -4.89 -29.92
N SER A 163 7.87 -3.60 -30.01
CA SER A 163 8.30 -2.96 -31.26
C SER A 163 9.68 -3.45 -31.74
N TYR A 164 10.54 -3.91 -30.84
CA TYR A 164 11.81 -4.53 -31.20
C TYR A 164 11.59 -5.91 -31.83
N ILE A 165 10.78 -6.76 -31.22
CA ILE A 165 10.52 -8.11 -31.73
C ILE A 165 9.67 -8.14 -33.01
N GLU A 166 8.86 -7.10 -33.27
CA GLU A 166 8.17 -6.91 -34.56
C GLU A 166 9.14 -6.74 -35.74
N GLY A 167 10.36 -6.28 -35.48
CA GLY A 167 11.43 -6.17 -36.48
C GLY A 167 12.25 -7.47 -36.66
N GLY A 168 11.97 -8.51 -35.87
CA GLY A 168 12.71 -9.77 -35.82
C GLY A 168 12.93 -10.23 -34.38
N MET A 169 12.76 -11.52 -34.11
CA MET A 169 13.03 -12.10 -32.79
C MET A 169 14.53 -11.98 -32.48
N PRO A 170 14.93 -11.93 -31.19
CA PRO A 170 16.36 -11.95 -30.81
C PRO A 170 17.14 -13.11 -31.45
N ASP A 171 16.49 -14.27 -31.60
CA ASP A 171 17.08 -15.48 -32.17
C ASP A 171 17.23 -15.43 -33.70
N ASP A 172 16.62 -14.45 -34.37
CA ASP A 172 16.76 -14.25 -35.82
C ASP A 172 18.08 -13.55 -36.19
N TYR A 173 18.80 -12.99 -35.22
CA TYR A 173 20.08 -12.32 -35.43
C TYR A 173 21.24 -13.34 -35.49
N PRO A 174 22.32 -13.05 -36.25
CA PRO A 174 23.44 -13.98 -36.41
C PRO A 174 24.25 -14.21 -35.13
N THR A 175 24.24 -13.26 -34.19
CA THR A 175 24.89 -13.36 -32.88
C THR A 175 24.11 -12.61 -31.81
N THR A 176 24.33 -12.95 -30.54
CA THR A 176 23.77 -12.22 -29.39
C THR A 176 24.24 -10.76 -29.36
N GLU A 177 25.48 -10.49 -29.78
CA GLU A 177 25.97 -9.12 -29.94
C GLU A 177 25.13 -8.32 -30.94
N ALA A 178 24.82 -8.91 -32.11
CA ALA A 178 24.02 -8.25 -33.13
C ALA A 178 22.57 -7.98 -32.65
N ALA A 179 21.97 -8.93 -31.92
CA ALA A 179 20.65 -8.74 -31.30
C ALA A 179 20.67 -7.63 -30.25
N ALA A 180 21.67 -7.64 -29.36
CA ALA A 180 21.81 -6.64 -28.31
C ALA A 180 22.10 -5.24 -28.89
N GLU A 181 22.92 -5.15 -29.93
CA GLU A 181 23.19 -3.90 -30.64
C GLU A 181 21.91 -3.35 -31.28
N ALA A 182 21.14 -4.20 -31.97
CA ALA A 182 19.88 -3.82 -32.58
C ALA A 182 18.85 -3.30 -31.56
N LEU A 183 18.79 -3.89 -30.36
CA LEU A 183 17.96 -3.41 -29.26
C LEU A 183 18.50 -2.08 -28.69
N LEU A 184 19.77 -2.05 -28.28
CA LEU A 184 20.38 -0.94 -27.55
C LEU A 184 20.56 0.32 -28.40
N CYS A 185 20.76 0.19 -29.72
CA CYS A 185 20.89 1.35 -30.61
C CYS A 185 19.57 2.11 -30.82
N ARG A 186 18.43 1.54 -30.44
CA ARG A 186 17.13 2.24 -30.54
C ARG A 186 17.08 3.42 -29.57
N SER A 187 16.50 4.54 -30.03
CA SER A 187 16.41 5.77 -29.22
C SER A 187 15.46 5.63 -28.04
N ASP A 188 14.37 4.88 -28.22
CA ASP A 188 13.37 4.60 -27.18
C ASP A 188 13.95 3.73 -26.05
N VAL A 189 14.73 2.68 -26.39
CA VAL A 189 15.46 1.86 -25.42
C VAL A 189 16.45 2.70 -24.62
N ARG A 190 17.29 3.51 -25.29
CA ARG A 190 18.25 4.39 -24.61
C ARG A 190 17.59 5.37 -23.66
N TYR A 191 16.45 5.93 -24.05
CA TYR A 191 15.67 6.81 -23.18
C TYR A 191 15.21 6.07 -21.92
N ILE A 192 14.68 4.85 -22.05
CA ILE A 192 14.24 4.03 -20.91
C ILE A 192 15.41 3.69 -19.98
N LEU A 193 16.54 3.24 -20.55
CA LEU A 193 17.74 2.93 -19.76
C LEU A 193 18.27 4.16 -19.01
N HIS A 194 18.24 5.33 -19.63
CA HIS A 194 18.62 6.59 -18.98
C HIS A 194 17.68 6.97 -17.82
N MET A 195 16.38 6.79 -18.00
CA MET A 195 15.38 7.10 -16.98
C MET A 195 15.35 6.09 -15.83
N HIS A 196 15.84 4.86 -16.05
CA HIS A 196 15.76 3.75 -15.10
C HIS A 196 16.33 4.10 -13.72
N ASN A 197 17.57 4.58 -13.66
CA ASN A 197 18.22 4.93 -12.38
C ASN A 197 17.55 6.13 -11.68
N SER A 198 17.15 7.16 -12.44
CA SER A 198 16.43 8.31 -11.89
C SER A 198 15.11 7.88 -11.25
N SER A 199 14.42 6.92 -11.89
CA SER A 199 13.15 6.39 -11.40
C SER A 199 13.34 5.52 -10.16
N ILE A 200 14.36 4.65 -10.14
CA ILE A 200 14.75 3.91 -8.94
C ILE A 200 14.98 4.86 -7.77
N THR A 201 15.79 5.91 -7.98
CA THR A 201 16.14 6.87 -6.92
C THR A 201 14.90 7.56 -6.37
N LEU A 202 14.00 8.00 -7.26
CA LEU A 202 12.73 8.63 -6.87
C LEU A 202 11.85 7.65 -6.08
N LEU A 203 11.65 6.44 -6.60
CA LEU A 203 10.82 5.41 -5.98
C LEU A 203 11.35 5.00 -4.60
N SER A 204 12.66 4.74 -4.47
CA SER A 204 13.32 4.42 -3.19
C SER A 204 13.13 5.55 -2.18
N THR A 205 13.28 6.81 -2.61
CA THR A 205 13.10 7.96 -1.72
C THR A 205 11.67 8.06 -1.21
N LEU A 206 10.70 7.93 -2.11
CA LEU A 206 9.28 7.98 -1.79
C LEU A 206 8.87 6.86 -0.84
N ILE A 207 9.30 5.63 -1.11
CA ILE A 207 9.01 4.47 -0.24
C ILE A 207 9.64 4.59 1.13
N ASN A 208 10.86 5.11 1.24
CA ASN A 208 11.47 5.39 2.53
C ASN A 208 10.66 6.45 3.33
N ILE A 209 10.15 7.49 2.66
CA ILE A 209 9.27 8.48 3.31
C ILE A 209 7.98 7.81 3.81
N ALA A 210 7.33 6.98 2.98
CA ALA A 210 6.12 6.25 3.39
C ALA A 210 6.38 5.34 4.60
N ARG A 211 7.51 4.63 4.62
CA ARG A 211 7.94 3.78 5.75
C ARG A 211 8.10 4.61 7.02
N GLN A 212 8.83 5.73 6.96
CA GLN A 212 9.00 6.62 8.11
C GLN A 212 7.69 7.21 8.64
N LEU A 213 6.75 7.55 7.74
CA LEU A 213 5.43 8.03 8.13
C LEU A 213 4.60 6.93 8.83
N ASN A 214 4.68 5.68 8.36
CA ASN A 214 3.97 4.56 8.97
C ASN A 214 4.56 4.18 10.33
N GLU A 215 5.90 4.11 10.44
CA GLU A 215 6.59 3.91 11.72
C GLU A 215 6.22 4.99 12.74
N ARG A 216 6.16 6.25 12.30
CA ARG A 216 5.74 7.34 13.18
C ARG A 216 4.30 7.19 13.65
N ASN A 217 3.41 6.62 12.85
CA ASN A 217 2.05 6.31 13.30
C ASN A 217 2.05 5.24 14.38
N LYS A 218 2.82 4.16 14.21
CA LYS A 218 2.96 3.08 15.20
C LYS A 218 3.47 3.62 16.54
N GLU A 219 4.52 4.46 16.50
CA GLU A 219 5.07 5.12 17.69
C GLU A 219 4.05 6.00 18.42
N VAL A 220 3.33 6.85 17.69
CA VAL A 220 2.36 7.80 18.29
C VAL A 220 1.16 7.06 18.88
N LEU A 221 0.74 5.97 18.25
CA LEU A 221 -0.39 5.16 18.70
C LEU A 221 0.01 4.10 19.74
N GLY A 222 1.31 3.91 19.98
CA GLY A 222 1.83 2.89 20.90
C GLY A 222 1.56 1.46 20.43
N ILE A 223 1.43 1.24 19.12
CA ILE A 223 1.14 -0.08 18.54
C ILE A 223 2.48 -0.77 18.22
N PRO A 224 2.85 -1.86 18.91
CA PRO A 224 4.06 -2.61 18.63
C PRO A 224 3.89 -3.51 17.40
N GLN A 225 5.00 -3.82 16.70
CA GLN A 225 4.96 -4.59 15.46
C GLN A 225 4.30 -5.98 15.60
N HIS A 226 4.51 -6.66 16.73
CA HIS A 226 3.94 -8.00 16.94
C HIS A 226 2.40 -8.01 16.96
N GLU A 227 1.74 -6.91 17.36
CA GLU A 227 0.28 -6.79 17.30
C GLU A 227 -0.21 -6.67 15.85
N LEU A 228 0.57 -6.01 14.99
CA LEU A 228 0.29 -5.93 13.56
C LEU A 228 0.46 -7.28 12.88
N ASP A 229 1.52 -8.01 13.24
CA ASP A 229 1.82 -9.33 12.68
C ASP A 229 0.74 -10.36 13.08
N GLU A 230 0.17 -10.26 14.29
CA GLU A 230 -0.93 -11.11 14.73
C GLU A 230 -2.20 -10.90 13.88
N ILE A 231 -2.51 -9.65 13.51
CA ILE A 231 -3.60 -9.37 12.57
C ILE A 231 -3.32 -9.95 11.18
N GLY A 232 -2.09 -9.83 10.68
CA GLY A 232 -1.70 -10.45 9.41
C GLY A 232 -1.94 -11.96 9.40
N ASN A 233 -1.50 -12.64 10.46
CA ASN A 233 -1.67 -14.09 10.61
C ASN A 233 -3.15 -14.52 10.67
N LEU A 234 -4.01 -13.72 11.31
CA LEU A 234 -5.45 -13.99 11.38
C LEU A 234 -6.13 -13.85 10.02
N LEU A 235 -5.71 -12.88 9.20
CA LEU A 235 -6.20 -12.71 7.83
C LEU A 235 -5.75 -13.87 6.94
N ASP A 236 -4.49 -14.28 7.04
CA ASP A 236 -3.94 -15.40 6.29
C ASP A 236 -4.64 -16.72 6.65
N GLN A 237 -4.96 -16.94 7.94
CA GLN A 237 -5.76 -18.08 8.38
C GLN A 237 -7.16 -18.06 7.75
N GLN A 238 -7.88 -16.95 7.82
CA GLN A 238 -9.23 -16.83 7.22
C GLN A 238 -9.21 -17.03 5.70
N LEU A 239 -8.17 -16.53 5.02
CA LEU A 239 -7.98 -16.72 3.58
C LEU A 239 -7.67 -18.19 3.26
N SER A 240 -6.88 -18.86 4.11
CA SER A 240 -6.57 -20.28 3.97
C SER A 240 -7.80 -21.17 4.19
N GLU A 241 -8.67 -20.84 5.14
CA GLU A 241 -9.94 -21.53 5.41
C GLU A 241 -10.91 -21.37 4.23
N LEU A 242 -11.02 -20.15 3.67
CA LEU A 242 -11.81 -19.87 2.46
C LEU A 242 -11.33 -20.64 1.22
N ILE A 243 -10.02 -20.84 1.05
CA ILE A 243 -9.44 -21.59 -0.06
C ILE A 243 -9.56 -23.10 0.15
N THR A 244 -9.49 -23.58 1.39
CA THR A 244 -9.55 -25.01 1.72
C THR A 244 -10.95 -25.54 1.99
N GLY A 245 -11.97 -24.66 2.07
CA GLY A 245 -13.36 -25.04 2.21
C GLY A 245 -13.68 -25.71 3.54
N GLN A 246 -13.05 -25.26 4.62
CA GLN A 246 -13.47 -25.55 6.00
C GLN A 246 -14.27 -24.38 6.58
#